data_AF-A0A371IK58-F1
#
_entry.id   AF-A0A371IK58-F1
#
_cell.length_a   1.000
_cell.length_b   1.000
_cell.length_c   1.000
_cell.angle_alpha   90.00
_cell.angle_beta   90.00
_cell.angle_gamma   90.00
#
_symmetry.space_group_name_H-M   'P 1'
#
loop_
_entity.id
_entity.type
_entity.pdbx_description
1 polymer ?
#
loop_
_entity_poly.entity_id
_entity_poly.type
_entity_poly.pdbx_seq_one_letter_code
_entity_poly.pdbx_strand_id
1 'polypeptide(L)'
;MKVSSTSSVNGIYNTYKKSAVSQSTSPAASGFDVQISKTAMDFSVAMDKLKNLEPIRTGKVENIKNQISNGSYVVDSSKIARAMLLGEIND
;
A
#
# COMPACT_ATOMS: atom_id res chain seq x y z
N MET A 1 18.50 -42.29 -9.98
CA MET A 1 17.68 -41.63 -8.94
C MET A 1 16.48 -40.97 -9.62
N LYS A 2 15.25 -41.44 -9.36
CA LYS A 2 14.00 -40.79 -9.79
C LYS A 2 13.50 -39.96 -8.61
N VAL A 3 13.34 -38.65 -8.81
CA VAL A 3 12.85 -37.73 -7.77
C VAL A 3 11.32 -37.78 -7.69
N SER A 4 10.79 -38.30 -6.58
CA SER A 4 9.37 -38.28 -6.25
C SER A 4 9.08 -37.08 -5.35
N SER A 5 8.71 -35.93 -5.91
CA SER A 5 8.37 -34.74 -5.11
C SER A 5 7.30 -33.85 -5.76
N THR A 6 6.22 -34.44 -6.29
CA THR A 6 5.09 -33.67 -6.88
C THR A 6 3.76 -33.82 -6.13
N SER A 7 3.73 -34.50 -4.99
CA SER A 7 2.49 -34.71 -4.23
C SER A 7 1.95 -33.42 -3.57
N SER A 8 2.82 -32.48 -3.22
CA SER A 8 2.44 -31.24 -2.51
C SER A 8 1.76 -30.20 -3.39
N VAL A 9 1.98 -30.25 -4.71
CA VAL A 9 1.45 -29.25 -5.66
C VAL A 9 -0.01 -29.54 -6.04
N ASN A 10 -0.41 -30.81 -6.04
CA ASN A 10 -1.79 -31.21 -6.35
C ASN A 10 -2.81 -30.76 -5.29
N GLY A 11 -2.42 -30.72 -4.00
CA GLY A 11 -3.29 -30.24 -2.93
C GLY A 11 -3.60 -28.74 -3.03
N ILE A 12 -2.61 -27.96 -3.47
CA ILE A 12 -2.76 -26.51 -3.67
C ILE A 12 -3.70 -26.25 -4.86
N TYR A 13 -3.52 -26.95 -5.99
CA TYR A 13 -4.36 -26.78 -7.18
C TYR A 13 -5.85 -27.08 -6.93
N ASN A 14 -6.16 -28.09 -6.12
CA ASN A 14 -7.54 -28.43 -5.75
C ASN A 14 -8.16 -27.46 -4.74
N THR A 15 -7.36 -26.82 -3.89
CA THR A 15 -7.85 -25.83 -2.92
C THR A 15 -8.30 -24.55 -3.63
N TYR A 16 -7.53 -24.09 -4.62
CA TYR A 16 -7.92 -22.94 -5.46
C TYR A 16 -9.19 -23.20 -6.28
N LYS A 17 -9.43 -24.44 -6.77
CA LYS A 17 -10.68 -24.77 -7.49
C LYS A 17 -11.92 -24.81 -6.59
N LYS A 18 -11.78 -25.17 -5.31
CA LYS A 18 -12.93 -25.26 -4.38
C LYS A 18 -13.34 -23.92 -3.78
N SER A 19 -12.43 -22.95 -3.69
CA SER A 19 -12.76 -21.61 -3.18
C SER A 19 -13.51 -20.71 -4.18
N ALA A 20 -13.70 -21.15 -5.43
CA ALA A 20 -14.40 -20.39 -6.48
C ALA A 20 -15.90 -20.74 -6.63
N VAL A 21 -16.44 -21.70 -5.86
CA VAL A 21 -17.83 -22.16 -6.01
C VAL A 21 -18.60 -22.00 -4.70
N SER A 22 -18.86 -20.75 -4.35
CA SER A 22 -20.00 -20.34 -3.52
C SER A 22 -20.42 -18.94 -3.95
N GLN A 23 -20.74 -18.77 -5.24
CA GLN A 23 -21.38 -17.56 -5.73
C GLN A 23 -22.87 -17.86 -5.92
N SER A 24 -23.67 -17.25 -5.05
CA SER A 24 -25.13 -17.24 -5.05
C SER A 24 -25.70 -17.04 -6.44
N THR A 25 -26.64 -17.91 -6.83
CA THR A 25 -27.48 -17.74 -8.02
C THR A 25 -28.44 -16.58 -7.81
N SER A 26 -28.06 -15.39 -8.28
CA SER A 26 -29.00 -14.30 -8.59
C SER A 26 -29.08 -14.19 -10.12
N PRO A 27 -30.28 -14.08 -10.72
CA PRO A 27 -30.40 -13.98 -12.17
C PRO A 27 -29.72 -12.70 -12.65
N ALA A 28 -28.79 -12.84 -13.60
CA ALA A 28 -28.08 -11.73 -14.21
C ALA A 28 -29.08 -10.78 -14.87
N ALA A 29 -29.30 -9.61 -14.27
CA ALA A 29 -29.93 -8.50 -14.94
C ALA A 29 -29.06 -8.16 -16.16
N SER A 30 -29.59 -8.38 -17.35
CA SER A 30 -28.99 -7.95 -18.62
C SER A 30 -29.05 -6.42 -18.72
N GLY A 31 -28.20 -5.77 -17.94
CA GLY A 31 -27.97 -4.33 -17.89
C GLY A 31 -26.46 -4.08 -17.81
N PHE A 32 -26.04 -2.94 -18.36
CA PHE A 32 -24.64 -2.52 -18.43
C PHE A 32 -23.87 -2.82 -17.14
N ASP A 33 -22.77 -3.57 -17.25
CA ASP A 33 -21.88 -3.86 -16.14
C ASP A 33 -21.10 -2.58 -15.78
N VAL A 34 -21.50 -1.94 -14.69
CA VAL A 34 -20.84 -0.73 -14.18
C VAL A 34 -19.73 -1.17 -13.23
N GLN A 35 -18.50 -1.22 -13.74
CA GLN A 35 -17.32 -1.51 -12.93
C GLN A 35 -16.57 -0.23 -12.54
N ILE A 36 -15.99 -0.22 -11.34
CA ILE A 36 -15.09 0.85 -10.89
C ILE A 36 -13.81 0.78 -11.74
N SER A 37 -13.31 1.94 -12.18
CA SER A 37 -12.06 1.98 -12.95
C SER A 37 -10.90 1.43 -12.12
N LYS A 38 -9.96 0.76 -12.80
CA LYS A 38 -8.77 0.21 -12.14
C LYS A 38 -8.01 1.25 -11.32
N THR A 39 -7.86 2.46 -11.86
CA THR A 39 -7.23 3.59 -11.15
C THR A 39 -7.95 3.97 -9.87
N ALA A 40 -9.29 3.98 -9.88
CA ALA A 40 -10.07 4.31 -8.69
C ALA A 40 -9.94 3.21 -7.61
N MET A 41 -9.86 1.93 -8.01
CA MET A 41 -9.58 0.83 -7.08
C MET A 41 -8.17 0.93 -6.48
N ASP A 42 -7.17 1.25 -7.29
CA ASP A 42 -5.79 1.43 -6.81
C ASP A 42 -5.70 2.61 -5.83
N PHE A 43 -6.41 3.71 -6.11
CA PHE A 43 -6.47 4.87 -5.24
C PHE A 43 -7.21 4.59 -3.93
N SER A 44 -8.31 3.82 -3.93
CA SER A 44 -9.01 3.46 -2.70
C SER A 44 -8.13 2.64 -1.77
N VAL A 45 -7.36 1.70 -2.31
CA VAL A 45 -6.39 0.90 -1.54
C VAL A 45 -5.28 1.79 -0.96
N ALA A 46 -4.76 2.75 -1.73
CA ALA A 46 -3.75 3.69 -1.23
C ALA A 46 -4.31 4.61 -0.13
N MET A 47 -5.54 5.10 -0.29
CA MET A 47 -6.21 5.97 0.67
C MET A 47 -6.48 5.26 1.99
N ASP A 48 -6.91 4.00 1.95
CA ASP A 48 -7.14 3.21 3.16
C ASP A 48 -5.85 2.90 3.91
N LYS A 49 -4.74 2.69 3.20
CA LYS A 49 -3.42 2.60 3.82
C LYS A 49 -3.03 3.92 4.49
N LEU A 50 -3.26 5.06 3.83
CA LEU A 50 -2.95 6.38 4.36
C LEU A 50 -3.74 6.70 5.65
N LYS A 51 -5.03 6.33 5.70
CA LYS A 51 -5.87 6.52 6.90
C LYS A 51 -5.36 5.76 8.13
N ASN A 52 -4.67 4.64 7.91
CA ASN A 52 -4.14 3.79 8.98
C ASN A 52 -2.74 4.22 9.45
N LEU A 53 -2.11 5.20 8.81
CA LEU A 53 -0.85 5.77 9.31
C LEU A 53 -1.13 6.67 10.50
N GLU A 54 -0.20 6.70 11.45
CA GLU A 54 -0.27 7.67 12.55
C GLU A 54 -0.32 9.10 12.00
N PRO A 55 -1.13 9.99 12.60
CA PRO A 55 -1.20 11.39 12.20
C PRO A 55 0.14 12.11 12.37
N ILE A 56 1.01 11.60 13.23
CA ILE A 56 2.36 12.11 13.46
C ILE A 56 3.35 11.03 13.03
N ARG A 57 4.32 11.39 12.19
CA ARG A 57 5.45 10.53 11.84
C ARG A 57 6.46 10.51 12.97
N THR A 58 6.10 9.85 14.07
CA THR A 58 6.87 9.73 15.32
C THR A 58 8.35 9.44 15.07
N GLY A 59 8.67 8.46 14.24
CA GLY A 59 10.06 8.13 13.87
C GLY A 59 10.85 9.27 13.20
N LYS A 60 10.23 10.07 12.32
CA LYS A 60 10.89 11.23 11.68
C LYS A 60 11.17 12.33 12.71
N VAL A 61 10.20 12.57 13.61
CA VAL A 61 10.33 13.56 14.68
C VAL A 61 11.43 13.18 15.67
N GLU A 62 11.43 11.93 16.14
CA GLU A 62 12.44 11.40 17.06
C GLU A 62 13.86 11.51 16.48
N ASN A 63 14.00 11.14 15.20
CA ASN A 63 15.28 11.22 14.50
C ASN A 63 15.79 12.67 14.42
N ILE A 64 14.95 13.62 14.02
CA ILE A 64 15.32 15.04 13.97
C ILE A 64 15.67 15.57 15.37
N LYS A 65 14.88 15.23 16.40
CA LYS A 65 15.19 15.60 17.79
C LYS A 65 16.56 15.10 18.23
N ASN A 66 16.89 13.85 17.91
CA ASN A 66 18.20 13.27 18.22
C ASN A 66 19.33 13.99 17.49
N GLN A 67 19.17 14.30 16.20
CA GLN A 67 20.16 15.07 15.43
C GLN A 67 20.36 16.50 15.96
N ILE A 68 19.29 17.13 16.46
CA ILE A 68 19.40 18.45 17.09
C ILE A 68 20.15 18.33 18.43
N SER A 69 19.78 17.34 19.25
CA SER A 69 20.37 17.14 20.57
C SER A 69 21.85 16.78 20.52
N ASN A 70 22.29 16.02 19.52
CA ASN A 70 23.69 15.62 19.36
C ASN A 70 24.51 16.61 18.50
N GLY A 71 23.89 17.69 18.02
CA GLY A 71 24.52 18.73 17.21
C GLY A 71 24.81 18.34 15.76
N SER A 72 24.33 17.19 15.28
CA SER A 72 24.53 16.73 13.90
C SER A 72 23.50 17.26 12.91
N TYR A 73 22.50 18.01 13.35
CA TYR A 73 21.47 18.57 12.47
C TYR A 73 22.05 19.74 11.65
N VAL A 74 22.05 19.58 10.33
CA VAL A 74 22.54 20.60 9.40
C VAL A 74 21.37 21.37 8.80
N VAL A 75 21.40 22.69 8.93
CA VAL A 75 20.40 23.59 8.33
C VAL A 75 20.76 23.82 6.86
N ASP A 76 19.91 23.32 5.97
CA ASP A 76 20.07 23.46 4.52
C ASP A 76 19.33 24.72 4.01
N SER A 77 20.10 25.72 3.61
CA SER A 77 19.59 27.00 3.08
C SER A 77 18.80 26.83 1.77
N SER A 78 19.16 25.84 0.94
CA SER A 78 18.45 25.56 -0.31
C SER A 78 17.07 24.97 -0.04
N LYS A 79 16.97 24.08 0.96
CA LYS A 79 15.66 23.56 1.41
C LYS A 79 14.77 24.67 1.95
N ILE A 80 15.33 25.60 2.72
CA ILE A 80 14.57 26.74 3.26
C ILE A 80 14.05 27.62 2.13
N ALA A 81 14.91 28.00 1.18
CA ALA A 81 14.52 28.82 0.05
C ALA A 81 13.44 28.15 -0.81
N ARG A 82 13.55 26.84 -1.07
CA ARG A 82 12.55 26.06 -1.79
C ARG A 82 11.21 26.00 -1.06
N ALA A 83 11.21 25.74 0.24
CA ALA A 83 9.99 25.72 1.03
C ALA A 83 9.27 27.08 1.01
N MET A 84 10.02 28.18 1.07
CA MET A 84 9.47 29.54 1.00
C MET A 84 8.92 29.89 -0.39
N LEU A 85 9.63 29.52 -1.46
CA LEU A 85 9.28 29.91 -2.83
C LEU A 85 8.24 28.99 -3.49
N LEU A 86 8.35 27.68 -3.25
CA LEU A 86 7.57 26.65 -3.93
C LEU A 86 6.49 26.04 -3.03
N GLY A 87 6.47 26.36 -1.74
CA GLY A 87 5.62 25.66 -0.77
C GLY A 87 6.00 24.19 -0.58
N GLU A 88 7.19 23.78 -1.02
CA GLU A 88 7.71 22.42 -0.81
C GLU A 88 7.97 22.18 0.68
N ILE A 89 7.00 21.59 1.36
CA ILE A 89 7.20 20.93 2.65
C ILE A 89 7.76 19.54 2.38
N ASN A 90 9.05 19.35 2.67
CA ASN A 90 9.77 18.10 2.43
C ASN A 90 9.04 16.89 3.08
N ASP A 91 8.63 15.93 2.24
CA ASP A 91 8.19 14.59 2.65
C ASP A 91 9.28 13.81 3.41
#